data_AF-A0A285XVL3-F1
#
_entry.id   AF-A0A285XVL3-F1
#
_cell.length_a   1.000
_cell.length_b   1.000
_cell.length_c   1.000
_cell.angle_alpha   90.00
_cell.angle_beta   90.00
_cell.angle_gamma   90.00
#
_symmetry.space_group_name_H-M   'P 1'
#
loop_
_entity.id
_entity.type
_entity.pdbx_description
1 polymer ?
#
loop_
_entity_poly.entity_id
_entity_poly.type
_entity_poly.pdbx_seq_one_letter_code
_entity_poly.pdbx_strand_id
1 'polypeptide(L)'
;MTVPQNPSGGARAVSDVRGLVVAALVVTGAGFVLTAVGSVWTILTPIGTGVNFPAGLLYVLGMLVGVTGLGLATAAVGTVLRASRPR
;
A
#
# COMPACT_ATOMS: atom_id res chain seq x y z
N MET A 1 -34.94 18.68 -22.92
CA MET A 1 -33.57 18.96 -22.43
C MET A 1 -32.91 17.64 -22.08
N THR A 2 -32.12 17.09 -22.99
CA THR A 2 -31.31 15.89 -22.75
C THR A 2 -29.98 16.34 -22.17
N VAL A 3 -29.73 16.03 -20.89
CA VAL A 3 -28.42 16.28 -20.27
C VAL A 3 -27.41 15.36 -20.96
N PRO A 4 -26.32 15.87 -21.57
CA PRO A 4 -25.29 15.02 -22.13
C PRO A 4 -24.58 14.29 -20.97
N GLN A 5 -24.86 12.99 -20.82
CA GLN A 5 -24.09 12.12 -19.95
C GLN A 5 -22.71 11.97 -20.58
N ASN A 6 -21.71 12.67 -20.04
CA ASN A 6 -20.34 12.58 -20.52
C ASN A 6 -19.74 11.22 -20.12
N PRO A 7 -19.62 10.24 -21.04
CA PRO A 7 -19.19 8.88 -20.70
C PRO A 7 -17.71 8.81 -20.32
N SER A 8 -16.93 9.86 -20.63
CA SER A 8 -15.49 9.90 -20.37
C SER A 8 -15.12 10.11 -18.89
N GLY A 9 -16.02 10.66 -18.08
CA GLY A 9 -15.76 10.93 -16.66
C GLY A 9 -15.72 9.65 -15.80
N GLY A 10 -16.61 8.70 -16.08
CA GLY A 10 -16.69 7.44 -15.33
C GLY A 10 -15.51 6.50 -15.60
N ALA A 11 -15.05 6.42 -16.87
CA ALA A 11 -13.93 5.57 -17.25
C ALA A 11 -12.61 5.98 -16.59
N ARG A 12 -12.35 7.30 -16.46
CA ARG A 12 -11.16 7.84 -15.79
C ARG A 12 -11.15 7.58 -14.28
N ALA A 13 -12.29 7.79 -13.62
CA ALA A 13 -12.40 7.51 -12.18
C ALA A 13 -12.15 6.04 -11.85
N VAL A 14 -12.64 5.10 -12.68
CA VAL A 14 -12.40 3.67 -12.50
C VAL A 14 -10.93 3.30 -12.74
N SER A 15 -10.28 3.87 -13.77
CA SER A 15 -8.85 3.64 -14.00
C SER A 15 -7.98 4.16 -12.85
N ASP A 16 -8.35 5.30 -12.26
CA ASP A 16 -7.61 5.92 -11.16
C ASP A 16 -7.74 5.09 -9.87
N VAL A 17 -8.95 4.61 -9.54
CA VAL A 17 -9.17 3.71 -8.39
C VAL A 17 -8.40 2.41 -8.55
N ARG A 18 -8.45 1.80 -9.75
CA ARG A 18 -7.70 0.57 -10.03
C ARG A 18 -6.19 0.79 -9.88
N GLY A 19 -5.67 1.91 -10.39
CA GLY A 19 -4.26 2.28 -10.22
C GLY A 19 -3.88 2.41 -8.74
N LEU A 20 -4.74 3.04 -7.93
CA LEU A 20 -4.51 3.24 -6.50
C LEU A 20 -4.53 1.93 -5.71
N VAL A 21 -5.44 1.00 -6.06
CA VAL A 21 -5.49 -0.35 -5.46
C VAL A 21 -4.24 -1.17 -5.81
N VAL A 22 -3.81 -1.15 -7.07
CA VAL A 22 -2.59 -1.86 -7.49
C VAL A 22 -1.37 -1.29 -6.78
N ALA A 23 -1.24 0.05 -6.71
CA ALA A 23 -0.16 0.69 -5.98
C ALA A 23 -0.17 0.31 -4.49
N ALA A 24 -1.34 0.33 -3.85
CA ALA A 24 -1.50 -0.08 -2.46
C ALA A 24 -1.05 -1.52 -2.21
N LEU A 25 -1.43 -2.46 -3.08
CA LEU A 25 -1.03 -3.86 -3.00
C LEU A 25 0.49 -4.04 -3.16
N VAL A 26 1.08 -3.39 -4.17
CA VAL A 26 2.52 -3.48 -4.44
C VAL A 26 3.32 -2.91 -3.26
N VAL A 27 2.94 -1.74 -2.76
CA VAL A 27 3.62 -1.08 -1.63
C VAL A 27 3.47 -1.92 -0.35
N THR A 28 2.27 -2.43 -0.07
CA THR A 28 2.04 -3.30 1.10
C THR A 28 2.86 -4.58 1.02
N GLY A 29 2.88 -5.23 -0.15
CA GLY A 29 3.66 -6.43 -0.40
C GLY A 29 5.16 -6.19 -0.27
N ALA A 30 5.67 -5.08 -0.81
CA ALA A 30 7.07 -4.69 -0.66
C ALA A 30 7.43 -4.44 0.81
N GLY A 31 6.57 -3.76 1.56
CA GLY A 31 6.74 -3.56 3.00
C GLY A 31 6.78 -4.87 3.78
N PHE A 32 5.89 -5.82 3.45
CA PHE A 32 5.90 -7.16 4.04
C PHE A 32 7.21 -7.91 3.77
N VAL A 33 7.69 -7.91 2.52
CA VAL A 33 8.95 -8.58 2.16
C VAL A 33 10.13 -7.96 2.90
N LEU A 34 10.23 -6.62 2.96
CA LEU A 34 11.29 -5.93 3.70
C LEU A 34 11.26 -6.27 5.20
N THR A 35 10.07 -6.30 5.78
CA THR A 35 9.87 -6.69 7.19
C THR A 35 10.35 -8.12 7.41
N ALA A 36 9.92 -9.05 6.56
CA ALA A 36 10.31 -10.46 6.65
C ALA A 36 11.83 -10.65 6.50
N VAL A 37 12.46 -9.96 5.54
CA VAL A 37 13.92 -10.00 5.35
C VAL A 37 14.64 -9.45 6.58
N GLY A 38 14.22 -8.31 7.13
CA GLY A 38 14.78 -7.75 8.36
C GLY A 38 14.65 -8.70 9.55
N SER A 39 13.50 -9.36 9.69
CA SER A 39 13.27 -10.36 10.74
C SER A 39 14.17 -11.59 10.58
N VAL A 40 14.22 -12.19 9.39
CA VAL A 40 15.05 -13.37 9.11
C VAL A 40 16.52 -13.04 9.33
N TRP A 41 16.98 -11.89 8.86
CA TRP A 41 18.35 -11.43 9.08
C TRP A 41 18.65 -11.31 10.58
N THR A 42 17.77 -10.68 11.36
CA THR A 42 17.95 -10.55 12.81
C THR A 42 18.02 -11.93 13.50
N ILE A 43 17.16 -12.87 13.11
CA ILE A 43 17.12 -14.22 13.69
C ILE A 43 18.39 -15.01 13.40
N LEU A 44 18.92 -14.90 12.19
CA LEU A 44 20.09 -15.67 11.73
C LEU A 44 21.43 -15.03 12.12
N THR A 45 21.41 -13.84 12.73
CA THR A 45 22.63 -13.09 13.07
C THR A 45 23.12 -13.42 14.48
N PRO A 46 24.40 -13.78 14.66
CA PRO A 46 25.01 -13.90 15.98
C PRO A 46 25.03 -12.56 16.73
N ILE A 47 24.66 -12.60 18.01
CA ILE A 47 24.65 -11.42 18.89
C ILE A 47 26.07 -10.85 19.01
N GLY A 48 26.20 -9.52 18.94
CA GLY A 48 27.48 -8.82 19.14
C GLY A 48 28.26 -8.49 17.87
N THR A 49 27.75 -8.85 16.68
CA THR A 49 28.41 -8.61 15.38
C THR A 49 28.12 -7.23 14.76
N GLY A 50 27.26 -6.41 15.40
CA GLY A 50 26.86 -5.08 14.91
C GLY A 50 25.87 -5.08 13.73
N VAL A 51 25.69 -6.20 13.03
CA VAL A 51 24.79 -6.30 11.86
C VAL A 51 23.29 -6.39 12.23
N ASN A 52 22.96 -6.45 13.53
CA ASN A 52 21.58 -6.33 14.02
C ASN A 52 20.98 -4.93 13.78
N PHE A 53 21.82 -3.89 13.72
CA PHE A 53 21.35 -2.52 13.47
C PHE A 53 20.75 -2.37 12.06
N PRO A 54 21.45 -2.72 10.95
CA PRO A 54 20.87 -2.66 9.62
C PRO A 54 19.69 -3.62 9.44
N ALA A 55 19.69 -4.79 10.10
CA ALA A 55 18.56 -5.71 10.08
C ALA A 55 17.30 -5.11 10.73
N GLY A 56 17.46 -4.45 11.89
CA GLY A 56 16.40 -3.71 12.55
C GLY A 56 15.92 -2.51 11.73
N LEU A 57 16.82 -1.79 11.07
CA LEU A 57 16.46 -0.69 10.18
C LEU A 57 15.59 -1.18 9.00
N LEU A 58 15.99 -2.28 8.35
CA LEU A 58 15.21 -2.91 7.27
C LEU A 58 13.82 -3.33 7.74
N TYR A 59 13.71 -3.88 8.94
CA TYR A 59 12.44 -4.25 9.54
C TYR A 59 11.53 -3.02 9.74
N VAL A 60 12.04 -1.96 10.35
CA VAL A 60 11.26 -0.72 10.59
C VAL A 60 10.85 -0.06 9.28
N LEU A 61 11.76 0.00 8.30
CA LEU A 61 11.44 0.54 6.97
C LEU A 61 10.36 -0.31 6.28
N GLY A 62 10.44 -1.63 6.37
CA GLY A 62 9.41 -2.52 5.87
C GLY A 62 8.04 -2.26 6.50
N MET A 63 7.99 -2.07 7.82
CA MET A 63 6.76 -1.71 8.52
C MET A 63 6.19 -0.37 8.04
N LEU A 64 7.01 0.67 7.93
CA LEU A 64 6.56 2.00 7.48
C LEU A 64 6.01 1.95 6.05
N VAL A 65 6.69 1.22 5.16
CA VAL A 65 6.22 1.00 3.78
C VAL A 65 4.90 0.22 3.78
N GLY A 66 4.79 -0.83 4.59
CA GLY A 66 3.57 -1.62 4.72
C GLY A 66 2.37 -0.80 5.22
N VAL A 67 2.58 0.02 6.26
CA VAL A 67 1.56 0.95 6.79
C VAL A 67 1.14 1.97 5.74
N THR A 68 2.09 2.49 4.96
CA THR A 68 1.78 3.43 3.86
C THR A 68 0.91 2.76 2.79
N GLY A 69 1.21 1.52 2.42
CA GLY A 69 0.40 0.73 1.49
C GLY A 69 -1.02 0.48 2.01
N LEU A 70 -1.17 0.17 3.30
CA LEU A 70 -2.48 0.05 3.97
C LEU A 70 -3.25 1.38 3.96
N GLY A 71 -2.56 2.50 4.18
CA GLY A 71 -3.15 3.84 4.07
C GLY A 71 -3.72 4.11 2.67
N LEU A 72 -2.98 3.73 1.61
CA LEU A 72 -3.48 3.84 0.23
C LEU A 72 -4.68 2.93 -0.01
N ALA A 73 -4.67 1.70 0.51
CA ALA A 73 -5.80 0.78 0.37
C ALA A 73 -7.07 1.33 1.05
N THR A 74 -6.95 1.88 2.25
CA THR A 74 -8.09 2.51 2.96
C THR A 74 -8.62 3.73 2.23
N ALA A 75 -7.75 4.56 1.63
CA ALA A 75 -8.16 5.67 0.79
C ALA A 75 -8.94 5.20 -0.46
N ALA A 76 -8.47 4.14 -1.14
CA ALA A 76 -9.19 3.54 -2.28
C ALA A 76 -10.58 3.02 -1.88
N VAL A 77 -10.68 2.33 -0.74
CA VAL A 77 -11.99 1.84 -0.25
C VAL A 77 -12.90 3.02 0.08
N GLY A 78 -12.36 4.08 0.71
CA GLY A 78 -13.10 5.29 1.03
C GLY A 78 -13.66 6.01 -0.20
N THR A 79 -12.91 6.07 -1.31
CA THR A 79 -13.40 6.68 -2.56
C THR A 79 -14.52 5.86 -3.19
N VAL A 80 -14.39 4.52 -3.19
CA VAL A 80 -15.44 3.61 -3.68
C VAL A 80 -16.72 3.73 -2.84
N LEU A 81 -16.60 3.69 -1.51
CA LEU A 81 -17.76 3.79 -0.61
C LEU A 81 -18.51 5.13 -0.76
N ARG A 82 -17.79 6.23 -0.99
CA ARG A 82 -18.43 7.54 -1.27
C ARG A 82 -19.17 7.55 -2.60
N ALA A 83 -18.62 6.90 -3.62
CA ALA A 83 -19.26 6.79 -4.93
C ALA A 83 -20.51 5.90 -4.92
N SER A 84 -20.56 4.91 -4.03
CA SER A 84 -21.68 3.95 -3.90
C SER A 84 -22.84 4.44 -3.03
N ARG A 85 -22.75 5.62 -2.39
CA ARG A 85 -23.86 6.13 -1.58
C ARG A 85 -25.04 6.51 -2.49
N PRO A 86 -26.24 5.92 -2.29
CA PRO A 86 -27.43 6.33 -3.01
C PRO A 86 -27.76 7.78 -2.63
N ARG A 87 -28.04 8.61 -3.64
CA ARG A 87 -28.57 9.97 -3.47
C ARG A 87 -30.01 9.92 -3.00
#